data_AF-A0A832DSW5-F1
#
_entry.id   AF-A0A832DSW5-F1
#
_cell.length_a   1.000
_cell.length_b   1.000
_cell.length_c   1.000
_cell.angle_alpha   90.00
_cell.angle_beta   90.00
_cell.angle_gamma   90.00
#
_symmetry.space_group_name_H-M   'P 1'
#
loop_
_entity.id
_entity.type
_entity.pdbx_description
1 polymer ?
#
loop_
_entity_poly.entity_id
_entity_poly.type
_entity_poly.pdbx_seq_one_letter_code
_entity_poly.pdbx_strand_id
1 'polypeptide(L)'
;IIFVGAHRWARILARYLRQHHFDVLLIDTNKRNISYCKRDHIPAILGNALDENLPEKIDITPYGKLAAVTSNDEVNSLACMHYSEFFGKSGVFQVASEDPDAESAIAPWRGRTLFCSECTFDFLETHLHSDKSLQEVLISEDTPWEQFQAEQKKNLIPLFVITEENELIVWGTDNPPIPSTGDRVVYILTD
;
A
#
# COMPACT_ATOMS: atom_id res chain seq x y z
N ILE A 1 8.80 -0.59 -3.14
CA ILE A 1 7.41 -1.08 -3.31
C ILE A 1 6.85 -0.60 -4.64
N ILE A 2 6.11 -1.46 -5.36
CA ILE A 2 5.39 -1.11 -6.57
C ILE A 2 3.92 -0.89 -6.23
N PHE A 3 3.31 0.19 -6.71
CA PHE A 3 1.86 0.41 -6.66
C PHE A 3 1.25 0.17 -8.03
N VAL A 4 0.29 -0.76 -8.13
CA VAL A 4 -0.55 -0.92 -9.33
C VAL A 4 -1.77 -0.04 -9.16
N GLY A 5 -1.83 1.04 -9.94
CA GLY A 5 -2.74 2.16 -9.75
C GLY A 5 -1.98 3.41 -9.29
N ALA A 6 -2.15 4.51 -10.03
CA ALA A 6 -1.49 5.79 -9.77
C ALA A 6 -2.50 6.89 -9.41
N HIS A 7 -3.60 6.51 -8.74
CA HIS A 7 -4.63 7.42 -8.23
C HIS A 7 -4.07 8.39 -7.19
N ARG A 8 -4.86 9.42 -6.85
CA ARG A 8 -4.41 10.51 -5.98
C ARG A 8 -3.84 10.01 -4.65
N TRP A 9 -4.55 9.11 -3.98
CA TRP A 9 -4.15 8.58 -2.68
C TRP A 9 -2.91 7.69 -2.78
N ALA A 10 -2.77 6.87 -3.83
CA ALA A 10 -1.55 6.10 -4.08
C ALA A 10 -0.32 7.01 -4.25
N ARG A 11 -0.49 8.17 -4.91
CA ARG A 11 0.58 9.18 -5.02
C ARG A 11 0.92 9.85 -3.68
N ILE A 12 -0.04 10.00 -2.76
CA ILE A 12 0.21 10.50 -1.41
C ILE A 12 1.11 9.53 -0.65
N LEU A 13 0.77 8.23 -0.65
CA LEU A 13 1.61 7.19 -0.04
C LEU A 13 3.00 7.14 -0.68
N ALA A 14 3.06 7.24 -2.01
CA ALA A 14 4.31 7.22 -2.74
C ALA A 14 5.23 8.40 -2.41
N ARG A 15 4.68 9.62 -2.29
CA ARG A 15 5.47 10.77 -1.85
C ARG A 15 6.01 10.57 -0.45
N TYR A 16 5.16 10.13 0.49
CA TYR A 16 5.58 9.85 1.85
C TYR A 16 6.73 8.84 1.88
N LEU A 17 6.55 7.66 1.28
CA LEU A 17 7.58 6.62 1.27
C LEU A 17 8.89 7.09 0.64
N ARG A 18 8.84 7.91 -0.42
CA ARG A 18 10.05 8.47 -1.03
C ARG A 18 10.74 9.53 -0.18
N GLN A 19 9.99 10.33 0.59
CA GLN A 19 10.57 11.24 1.58
C GLN A 19 11.33 10.47 2.67
N HIS A 20 10.91 9.23 2.95
CA HIS A 20 11.58 8.29 3.85
C HIS A 20 12.59 7.36 3.11
N HIS A 21 13.06 7.77 1.92
CA HIS A 21 14.11 7.09 1.15
C HIS A 21 13.78 5.67 0.67
N PHE A 22 12.50 5.30 0.58
CA PHE A 22 12.10 4.05 -0.06
C PHE A 22 11.96 4.19 -1.57
N ASP A 23 12.40 3.17 -2.30
CA ASP A 23 12.15 3.04 -3.72
C ASP A 23 10.67 2.75 -3.98
N VAL A 24 10.04 3.62 -4.76
CA VAL A 24 8.63 3.53 -5.12
C VAL A 24 8.46 3.66 -6.63
N LEU A 25 7.61 2.79 -7.20
CA LEU A 25 7.19 2.84 -8.59
C LEU A 25 5.67 2.72 -8.71
N LEU A 26 5.05 3.56 -9.52
CA LEU A 26 3.62 3.48 -9.83
C LEU A 26 3.42 2.94 -11.25
N ILE A 27 2.48 2.02 -11.44
CA ILE A 27 2.11 1.48 -12.75
C ILE A 27 0.63 1.78 -12.98
N ASP A 28 0.29 2.42 -14.09
CA ASP A 28 -1.10 2.74 -14.43
C ASP A 28 -1.28 2.81 -15.95
N THR A 29 -2.45 2.39 -16.44
CA THR A 29 -2.81 2.50 -17.87
C THR A 29 -3.32 3.90 -18.22
N ASN A 30 -3.70 4.70 -17.22
CA ASN A 30 -4.24 6.04 -17.37
C ASN A 30 -3.12 7.10 -17.50
N LYS A 31 -2.95 7.61 -18.72
CA LYS A 31 -2.00 8.68 -19.05
C LYS A 31 -2.11 9.91 -18.15
N ARG A 32 -3.31 10.24 -17.67
CA ARG A 32 -3.54 11.40 -16.79
C ARG A 32 -2.92 11.17 -15.42
N ASN A 33 -3.12 9.99 -14.82
CA ASN A 33 -2.51 9.61 -13.54
C ASN A 33 -0.97 9.65 -13.63
N ILE A 34 -0.41 9.13 -14.72
CA ILE A 34 1.04 9.18 -14.98
C ILE A 34 1.53 10.62 -15.14
N SER A 35 0.75 11.49 -15.79
CA SER A 35 1.10 12.91 -15.92
C SER A 35 1.10 13.66 -14.58
N TYR A 36 0.24 13.28 -13.63
CA TYR A 36 0.33 13.78 -12.25
C TYR A 36 1.59 13.27 -11.55
N CYS A 37 1.91 11.98 -11.67
CA CYS A 37 3.15 11.42 -11.09
C CYS A 37 4.40 12.17 -11.57
N LYS A 38 4.50 12.42 -12.88
CA LYS A 38 5.62 13.17 -13.47
C LYS A 38 5.75 14.59 -12.90
N ARG A 39 4.64 15.29 -12.71
CA ARG A 39 4.63 16.63 -12.09
C ARG A 39 5.07 16.59 -10.63
N ASP A 40 4.68 15.55 -9.92
CA ASP A 40 5.05 15.33 -8.52
C ASP A 40 6.44 14.66 -8.38
N HIS A 41 7.17 14.50 -9.50
CA HIS A 41 8.45 13.82 -9.60
C HIS A 41 8.47 12.37 -9.10
N ILE A 42 7.31 11.69 -9.08
CA ILE A 42 7.14 10.29 -8.65
C ILE A 42 7.46 9.34 -9.83
N PRO A 43 8.36 8.34 -9.66
CA PRO A 43 8.61 7.32 -10.67
C PRO A 43 7.32 6.59 -11.04
N ALA A 44 6.96 6.62 -12.32
CA ALA A 44 5.74 5.99 -12.79
C ALA A 44 5.86 5.51 -14.24
N ILE A 45 5.19 4.41 -14.55
CA ILE A 45 5.18 3.76 -15.85
C ILE A 45 3.76 3.72 -16.38
N LEU A 46 3.60 4.21 -17.61
CA LEU A 46 2.38 4.01 -18.37
C LEU A 46 2.39 2.58 -18.92
N GLY A 47 1.57 1.69 -18.37
CA GLY A 47 1.56 0.29 -18.74
C GLY A 47 0.43 -0.49 -18.09
N ASN A 48 0.16 -1.69 -18.61
CA ASN A 48 -0.73 -2.64 -17.98
C ASN A 48 0.08 -3.53 -17.04
N ALA A 49 -0.21 -3.51 -15.74
CA ALA A 49 0.47 -4.36 -14.78
C ALA A 49 0.30 -5.86 -15.06
N LEU A 50 -0.71 -6.25 -15.84
CA LEU A 50 -0.96 -7.63 -16.24
C LEU A 50 -0.20 -8.05 -17.53
N ASP A 51 0.60 -7.17 -18.14
CA ASP A 51 1.50 -7.57 -19.24
C ASP A 51 2.65 -8.41 -18.66
N GLU A 52 2.69 -9.69 -19.00
CA GLU A 52 3.70 -10.65 -18.55
C GLU A 52 5.14 -10.22 -18.86
N ASN A 53 5.33 -9.38 -19.89
CA ASN A 53 6.65 -8.88 -20.26
C ASN A 53 7.01 -7.59 -19.52
N LEU A 54 6.09 -6.98 -18.77
CA LEU A 54 6.35 -5.72 -18.08
C LEU A 54 7.43 -5.87 -17.00
N PRO A 55 7.42 -6.91 -16.14
CA PRO A 55 8.47 -7.13 -15.14
C PRO A 55 9.88 -7.25 -15.73
N GLU A 56 10.02 -7.74 -16.96
CA GLU A 56 11.33 -7.82 -17.65
C GLU A 56 11.75 -6.48 -18.27
N LYS A 57 10.77 -5.67 -18.69
CA LYS A 57 11.01 -4.33 -19.28
C LYS A 57 11.34 -3.28 -18.23
N ILE A 58 11.02 -3.53 -16.96
CA ILE A 58 11.23 -2.60 -15.86
C ILE A 58 12.19 -3.25 -14.87
N ASP A 59 13.14 -2.51 -14.32
CA ASP A 59 14.01 -3.07 -13.28
C ASP A 59 13.21 -3.19 -11.97
N ILE A 60 12.68 -4.38 -11.69
CA ILE A 60 11.93 -4.64 -10.45
C ILE A 60 12.82 -4.95 -9.26
N THR A 61 14.13 -5.15 -9.46
CA THR A 61 15.11 -5.55 -8.43
C THR A 61 15.10 -4.66 -7.18
N PRO A 62 14.94 -3.31 -7.28
CA PRO A 62 14.91 -2.44 -6.10
C PRO A 62 13.66 -2.61 -5.23
N TYR A 63 12.65 -3.35 -5.69
CA TYR A 63 11.38 -3.50 -5.00
C TYR A 63 11.23 -4.93 -4.48
N GLY A 64 10.74 -5.06 -3.23
CA GLY A 64 10.42 -6.36 -2.64
C GLY A 64 8.93 -6.55 -2.33
N LYS A 65 8.07 -5.62 -2.76
CA LYS A 65 6.64 -5.59 -2.42
C LYS A 65 5.82 -4.98 -3.55
N LEU A 66 4.59 -5.44 -3.70
CA LEU A 66 3.57 -4.86 -4.58
C LEU A 66 2.27 -4.59 -3.82
N ALA A 67 1.66 -3.43 -4.08
CA ALA A 67 0.33 -3.06 -3.59
C ALA A 67 -0.58 -2.76 -4.78
N ALA A 68 -1.62 -3.57 -5.00
CA ALA A 68 -2.62 -3.36 -6.04
C ALA A 68 -3.79 -2.53 -5.50
N VAL A 69 -3.89 -1.30 -6.02
CA VAL A 69 -4.63 -0.19 -5.43
C VAL A 69 -5.52 0.49 -6.47
N THR A 70 -6.07 -0.30 -7.39
CA THR A 70 -7.02 0.18 -8.40
C THR A 70 -8.45 0.03 -7.91
N SER A 71 -9.39 0.73 -8.56
CA SER A 71 -10.83 0.56 -8.32
C SER A 71 -11.41 -0.70 -8.98
N ASN A 72 -10.56 -1.59 -9.50
CA ASN A 72 -10.97 -2.82 -10.19
C ASN A 72 -10.38 -4.04 -9.47
N ASP A 73 -11.24 -4.77 -8.77
CA ASP A 73 -10.86 -5.92 -7.95
C ASP A 73 -10.25 -7.08 -8.74
N GLU A 74 -10.67 -7.28 -9.99
CA GLU A 74 -10.11 -8.29 -10.87
C GLU A 74 -8.68 -7.93 -11.27
N VAL A 75 -8.43 -6.67 -11.64
CA VAL A 75 -7.08 -6.17 -11.93
C VAL A 75 -6.18 -6.29 -10.69
N ASN A 76 -6.71 -5.98 -9.51
CA ASN A 76 -5.95 -6.09 -8.27
C ASN A 76 -5.54 -7.53 -7.98
N SER A 77 -6.49 -8.46 -8.10
CA SER A 77 -6.27 -9.89 -7.81
C SER A 77 -5.32 -10.52 -8.82
N LEU A 78 -5.52 -10.27 -10.12
CA LEU A 78 -4.62 -10.78 -11.17
C LEU A 78 -3.21 -10.19 -11.06
N ALA A 79 -3.08 -8.92 -10.66
CA ALA A 79 -1.77 -8.31 -10.43
C ALA A 79 -1.07 -8.96 -9.24
N CYS A 80 -1.77 -9.17 -8.11
CA CYS A 80 -1.19 -9.88 -6.97
C CYS A 80 -0.78 -11.31 -7.33
N MET A 81 -1.62 -12.04 -8.06
CA MET A 81 -1.29 -13.39 -8.55
C MET A 81 -0.02 -13.36 -9.40
N HIS A 82 0.04 -12.50 -10.41
CA HIS A 82 1.19 -12.41 -11.33
C HIS A 82 2.48 -12.04 -10.59
N TYR A 83 2.44 -11.02 -9.72
CA TYR A 83 3.64 -10.56 -9.03
C TYR A 83 4.03 -11.40 -7.81
N SER A 84 3.18 -12.34 -7.39
CA SER A 84 3.53 -13.28 -6.31
C SER A 84 4.68 -14.21 -6.71
N GLU A 85 4.92 -14.41 -8.00
CA GLU A 85 6.06 -15.18 -8.52
C GLU A 85 7.40 -14.45 -8.25
N PHE A 86 7.38 -13.12 -8.21
CA PHE A 86 8.58 -12.30 -7.98
C PHE A 86 8.77 -11.92 -6.50
N PHE A 87 7.68 -11.55 -5.80
CA PHE A 87 7.75 -11.03 -4.43
C PHE A 87 7.26 -12.03 -3.37
N GLY A 88 6.81 -13.22 -3.78
CA GLY A 88 6.15 -14.18 -2.90
C GLY A 88 4.75 -13.74 -2.48
N LYS A 89 3.96 -14.69 -1.98
CA LYS A 89 2.60 -14.41 -1.48
C LYS A 89 2.57 -13.40 -0.32
N SER A 90 3.63 -13.35 0.48
CA SER A 90 3.75 -12.41 1.60
C SER A 90 4.07 -10.97 1.18
N GLY A 91 4.59 -10.78 -0.04
CA GLY A 91 5.02 -9.49 -0.57
C GLY A 91 4.00 -8.80 -1.49
N VAL A 92 2.86 -9.45 -1.76
CA VAL A 92 1.79 -8.88 -2.60
C VAL A 92 0.57 -8.52 -1.75
N PHE A 93 0.11 -7.29 -1.92
CA PHE A 93 -0.99 -6.70 -1.16
C PHE A 93 -2.01 -6.09 -2.10
N GLN A 94 -3.26 -5.98 -1.67
CA GLN A 94 -4.31 -5.30 -2.41
C GLN A 94 -5.32 -4.64 -1.48
N VAL A 95 -6.05 -3.65 -1.99
CA VAL A 95 -7.19 -3.06 -1.26
C VAL A 95 -8.28 -4.11 -1.01
N ALA A 96 -9.13 -3.86 0.00
CA ALA A 96 -10.29 -4.69 0.26
C ALA A 96 -11.26 -4.66 -0.95
N SER A 97 -11.99 -5.76 -1.14
CA SER A 97 -13.01 -5.86 -2.20
C SER A 97 -14.16 -4.90 -1.92
N GLU A 98 -14.70 -4.24 -2.96
CA GLU A 98 -15.97 -3.52 -2.81
C GLU A 98 -17.16 -4.51 -2.77
N ASP A 99 -16.96 -5.72 -3.30
CA ASP A 99 -17.94 -6.82 -3.31
C ASP A 99 -17.39 -8.05 -2.53
N PRO A 100 -17.87 -8.31 -1.30
CA PRO A 100 -17.47 -9.47 -0.50
C PRO A 100 -17.83 -10.83 -1.12
N ASP A 101 -18.87 -10.90 -1.94
CA ASP A 101 -19.26 -12.16 -2.58
C ASP A 101 -18.30 -12.49 -3.74
N ALA A 102 -17.89 -11.47 -4.51
CA ALA A 102 -16.86 -11.59 -5.53
C ALA A 102 -15.48 -11.97 -4.93
N GLU A 103 -15.19 -11.50 -3.72
CA GLU A 103 -13.94 -11.81 -2.99
C GLU A 103 -13.75 -13.32 -2.77
N SER A 104 -14.82 -14.03 -2.39
CA SER A 104 -14.77 -15.48 -2.14
C SER A 104 -14.40 -16.29 -3.39
N ALA A 105 -14.90 -15.86 -4.57
CA ALA A 105 -14.67 -16.56 -5.83
C ALA A 105 -13.21 -16.47 -6.32
N ILE A 106 -12.49 -15.40 -5.98
CA ILE A 106 -11.11 -15.14 -6.42
C ILE A 106 -10.09 -15.26 -5.29
N ALA A 107 -10.53 -15.64 -4.09
CA ALA A 107 -9.72 -15.75 -2.86
C ALA A 107 -8.35 -16.44 -3.04
N PRO A 108 -8.20 -17.53 -3.82
CA PRO A 108 -6.90 -18.18 -3.99
C PRO A 108 -5.86 -17.32 -4.70
N TRP A 109 -6.31 -16.31 -5.46
CA TRP A 109 -5.48 -15.47 -6.34
C TRP A 109 -5.29 -14.05 -5.76
N ARG A 110 -5.95 -13.73 -4.65
CA ARG A 110 -5.84 -12.43 -3.98
C ARG A 110 -4.50 -12.30 -3.26
N GLY A 111 -3.97 -11.08 -3.28
CA GLY A 111 -2.91 -10.67 -2.36
C GLY A 111 -3.46 -10.43 -0.95
N ARG A 112 -2.55 -10.11 -0.04
CA ARG A 112 -2.86 -9.73 1.35
C ARG A 112 -3.68 -8.45 1.39
N THR A 113 -4.74 -8.39 2.18
CA THR A 113 -5.56 -7.17 2.27
C THR A 113 -4.77 -6.06 2.98
N LEU A 114 -4.72 -4.88 2.37
CA LEU A 114 -4.05 -3.69 2.88
C LEU A 114 -4.80 -3.11 4.07
N PHE A 115 -4.05 -2.80 5.14
CA PHE A 115 -4.38 -1.88 6.23
C PHE A 115 -5.53 -2.34 7.15
N CYS A 116 -6.73 -2.54 6.62
CA CYS A 116 -7.93 -2.95 7.35
C CYS A 116 -8.92 -3.70 6.43
N SER A 117 -9.88 -4.42 7.00
CA SER A 117 -10.89 -5.18 6.23
C SER A 117 -11.81 -4.28 5.41
N GLU A 118 -11.99 -3.03 5.82
CA GLU A 118 -12.86 -2.03 5.20
C GLU A 118 -12.10 -1.10 4.23
N CYS A 119 -10.80 -1.31 4.08
CA CYS A 119 -9.90 -0.42 3.33
C CYS A 119 -10.00 -0.69 1.82
N THR A 120 -11.19 -0.46 1.27
CA THR A 120 -11.48 -0.52 -0.17
C THR A 120 -10.86 0.66 -0.91
N PHE A 121 -10.97 0.66 -2.25
CA PHE A 121 -10.50 1.79 -3.05
C PHE A 121 -11.21 3.10 -2.67
N ASP A 122 -12.54 3.08 -2.59
CA ASP A 122 -13.35 4.27 -2.30
C ASP A 122 -13.14 4.76 -0.85
N PHE A 123 -12.98 3.82 0.08
CA PHE A 123 -12.64 4.12 1.46
C PHE A 123 -11.32 4.89 1.56
N LEU A 124 -10.27 4.39 0.91
CA LEU A 124 -8.95 5.02 0.93
C LEU A 124 -8.95 6.34 0.15
N GLU A 125 -9.68 6.44 -0.97
CA GLU A 125 -9.81 7.69 -1.71
C GLU A 125 -10.45 8.81 -0.86
N THR A 126 -11.42 8.45 -0.02
CA THR A 126 -12.10 9.39 0.89
C THR A 126 -11.17 9.88 2.00
N HIS A 127 -10.43 8.97 2.66
CA HIS A 127 -9.67 9.29 3.87
C HIS A 127 -8.24 9.80 3.57
N LEU A 128 -7.60 9.33 2.49
CA LEU A 128 -6.28 9.78 2.03
C LEU A 128 -6.40 10.88 0.96
N HIS A 129 -7.02 12.00 1.33
CA HIS A 129 -7.21 13.12 0.41
C HIS A 129 -6.02 14.10 0.41
N SER A 130 -5.13 14.11 1.41
CA SER A 130 -3.95 14.98 1.38
C SER A 130 -2.76 14.36 2.11
N ASP A 131 -1.56 14.91 1.91
CA ASP A 131 -0.37 14.46 2.64
C ASP A 131 -0.53 14.63 4.16
N LYS A 132 -1.40 15.55 4.62
CA LYS A 132 -1.75 15.74 6.04
C LYS A 132 -2.64 14.64 6.61
N SER A 133 -3.22 13.78 5.77
CA SER A 133 -3.96 12.60 6.24
C SER A 133 -3.02 11.63 6.94
N LEU A 134 -1.76 11.56 6.49
CA LEU A 134 -0.74 10.68 7.05
C LEU A 134 -0.17 11.27 8.35
N GLN A 135 -0.12 10.43 9.37
CA GLN A 135 0.50 10.72 10.65
C GLN A 135 1.51 9.61 10.98
N GLU A 136 2.45 9.93 11.86
CA GLU A 136 3.46 8.98 12.32
C GLU A 136 3.61 9.05 13.84
N VAL A 137 3.90 7.91 14.44
CA VAL A 137 4.26 7.78 15.86
C VAL A 137 5.53 6.95 15.97
N LEU A 138 6.48 7.41 16.79
CA LEU A 138 7.64 6.62 17.18
C LEU A 138 7.27 5.75 18.39
N ILE A 139 7.43 4.45 18.25
CA ILE A 139 7.15 3.49 19.31
C ILE A 139 8.31 3.49 20.29
N SER A 140 8.00 3.58 21.58
CA SER A 140 8.98 3.58 22.67
C SER A 140 8.47 2.77 23.85
N GLU A 141 9.33 2.49 24.84
CA GLU A 141 8.92 1.79 26.05
C GLU A 141 7.79 2.51 26.80
N ASP A 142 7.80 3.86 26.78
CA ASP A 142 6.79 4.70 27.42
C ASP A 142 5.51 4.86 26.57
N THR A 143 5.57 4.47 25.29
CA THR A 143 4.42 4.52 24.37
C THR A 143 4.40 3.26 23.51
N PRO A 144 4.04 2.09 24.10
CA PRO A 144 3.84 0.86 23.34
C PRO A 144 2.73 1.02 22.32
N TRP A 145 2.80 0.26 21.23
CA TRP A 145 1.84 0.36 20.13
C TRP A 145 0.39 0.15 20.58
N GLU A 146 0.14 -0.89 21.39
CA GLU A 146 -1.21 -1.23 21.86
C GLU A 146 -1.79 -0.13 22.74
N GLN A 147 -0.94 0.50 23.57
CA GLN A 147 -1.36 1.63 24.39
C GLN A 147 -1.68 2.84 23.53
N PHE A 148 -0.80 3.20 22.60
CA PHE A 148 -1.00 4.32 21.70
C PHE A 148 -2.29 4.17 20.89
N GLN A 149 -2.55 2.96 20.38
CA GLN A 149 -3.74 2.64 19.62
C GLN A 149 -5.01 2.78 20.48
N ALA A 150 -4.99 2.27 21.73
CA ALA A 150 -6.13 2.34 22.65
C ALA A 150 -6.47 3.76 23.11
N GLU A 151 -5.49 4.67 23.13
CA GLU A 151 -5.69 6.08 23.53
C GLU A 151 -6.34 6.93 22.42
N GLN A 152 -6.38 6.44 21.18
CA GLN A 152 -6.99 7.19 20.09
C GLN A 152 -8.51 7.24 20.22
N LYS A 153 -9.05 8.46 20.18
CA LYS A 153 -10.50 8.70 20.20
C LYS A 153 -11.17 8.50 18.85
N LYS A 154 -10.37 8.56 17.78
CA LYS A 154 -10.77 8.34 16.40
C LYS A 154 -10.37 6.94 15.96
N ASN A 155 -11.01 6.44 14.92
CA ASN A 155 -10.61 5.17 14.35
C ASN A 155 -9.22 5.33 13.71
N LEU A 156 -8.24 4.61 14.24
CA LEU A 156 -6.87 4.62 13.74
C LEU A 156 -6.70 3.45 12.77
N ILE A 157 -6.23 3.76 11.56
CA ILE A 157 -5.90 2.75 10.55
C ILE A 157 -4.41 2.80 10.29
N PRO A 158 -3.65 1.79 10.72
CA PRO A 158 -2.23 1.73 10.46
C PRO A 158 -1.96 1.30 9.02
N LEU A 159 -0.94 1.90 8.41
CA LEU A 159 -0.60 1.72 6.99
C LEU A 159 0.74 1.02 6.80
N PHE A 160 1.77 1.49 7.51
CA PHE A 160 3.13 0.98 7.40
C PHE A 160 3.82 0.99 8.76
N VAL A 161 4.79 0.09 8.92
CA VAL A 161 5.82 0.18 9.95
C VAL A 161 7.15 0.43 9.24
N ILE A 162 7.87 1.47 9.64
CA ILE A 162 9.25 1.70 9.26
C ILE A 162 10.10 1.30 10.46
N THR A 163 10.85 0.21 10.35
CA THR A 163 11.64 -0.29 11.47
C THR A 163 12.80 0.66 11.83
N GLU A 164 13.42 0.45 12.98
CA GLU A 164 14.62 1.20 13.38
C GLU A 164 15.75 1.04 12.33
N GLU A 165 15.88 -0.14 11.72
CA GLU A 165 16.81 -0.43 10.61
C GLU A 165 16.37 0.14 9.26
N ASN A 166 15.30 0.94 9.23
CA ASN A 166 14.72 1.53 8.04
C ASN A 166 14.20 0.49 7.02
N GLU A 167 13.66 -0.63 7.51
CA GLU A 167 12.90 -1.57 6.68
C GLU A 167 11.43 -1.17 6.61
N LEU A 168 10.84 -1.22 5.41
CA LEU A 168 9.41 -0.95 5.22
C LEU A 168 8.60 -2.24 5.35
N ILE A 169 7.72 -2.29 6.36
CA ILE A 169 6.70 -3.33 6.52
C ILE A 169 5.35 -2.73 6.17
N VAL A 170 4.61 -3.39 5.27
CA VAL A 170 3.25 -2.99 4.90
C VAL A 170 2.28 -3.63 5.87
N TRP A 171 1.33 -2.85 6.38
CA TRP A 171 0.30 -3.38 7.26
C TRP A 171 -0.69 -4.22 6.45
N GLY A 172 -0.63 -5.55 6.63
CA GLY A 172 -1.61 -6.49 6.10
C GLY A 172 -2.59 -6.92 7.19
N THR A 173 -3.82 -7.24 6.83
CA THR A 173 -4.82 -7.73 7.81
C THR A 173 -4.54 -9.17 8.26
N ASP A 174 -3.93 -9.98 7.40
CA ASP A 174 -3.48 -11.32 7.71
C ASP A 174 -2.10 -11.25 8.37
N ASN A 175 -2.02 -11.65 9.64
CA ASN A 175 -0.80 -11.53 10.45
C ASN A 175 -0.24 -10.08 10.47
N PRO A 176 -0.97 -9.14 11.11
CA PRO A 176 -0.56 -7.75 11.17
C PRO A 176 0.81 -7.63 11.86
N PRO A 177 1.64 -6.66 11.46
CA PRO A 177 2.91 -6.43 12.14
C PRO A 177 2.68 -6.05 13.60
N ILE A 178 3.65 -6.39 14.45
CA ILE A 178 3.69 -6.00 15.86
C ILE A 178 4.83 -4.99 15.99
N PRO A 179 4.54 -3.68 15.99
CA PRO A 179 5.57 -2.65 16.08
C PRO A 179 6.35 -2.78 17.40
N SER A 180 7.67 -2.67 17.30
CA SER A 180 8.59 -2.74 18.43
C SER A 180 9.14 -1.35 18.78
N THR A 181 9.76 -1.23 19.95
CA THR A 181 10.47 0.01 20.32
C THR A 181 11.49 0.38 19.25
N GLY A 182 11.53 1.65 18.85
CA GLY A 182 12.36 2.16 17.75
C GLY A 182 11.63 2.25 16.41
N ASP A 183 10.55 1.50 16.23
CA ASP A 183 9.76 1.53 15.00
C ASP A 183 8.95 2.83 14.87
N ARG A 184 8.75 3.28 13.64
CA ARG A 184 7.78 4.32 13.31
C ARG A 184 6.55 3.71 12.66
N VAL A 185 5.39 3.90 13.26
CA VAL A 185 4.12 3.48 12.67
C VAL A 185 3.49 4.65 11.95
N VAL A 186 3.18 4.43 10.67
CA VAL A 186 2.49 5.39 9.80
C VAL A 186 1.02 5.02 9.79
N TYR A 187 0.14 5.98 10.06
CA TYR A 187 -1.29 5.72 10.19
C TYR A 187 -2.12 6.89 9.65
N ILE A 188 -3.42 6.64 9.48
CA ILE A 188 -4.43 7.67 9.26
C ILE A 188 -5.46 7.61 10.37
N LEU A 189 -6.14 8.73 10.62
CA LEU A 189 -7.31 8.79 11.48
C LEU A 189 -8.56 8.97 10.62
N THR A 190 -9.58 8.18 10.89
CA THR A 190 -10.90 8.32 10.28
C THR A 190 -11.92 8.72 11.35
N ASP A 191 -12.97 9.42 10.93
CA ASP A 191 -14.05 9.86 11.81
C ASP A 191 -14.98 8.70 12.21
#